data_AF-A0AAJ1DF42-F1
#
_entry.id   AF-A0AAJ1DF42-F1
#
_cell.length_a   1.000
_cell.length_b   1.000
_cell.length_c   1.000
_cell.angle_alpha   90.00
_cell.angle_beta   90.00
_cell.angle_gamma   90.00
#
_symmetry.space_group_name_H-M   'P 1'
#
loop_
_entity.id
_entity.type
_entity.pdbx_description
1 polymer ?
#
loop_
_entity_poly.entity_id
_entity_poly.type
_entity_poly.pdbx_seq_one_letter_code
_entity_poly.pdbx_strand_id
1 'polypeptide(L)'
;MNKDINELNKDINIVGLHWIERWRVNNGKHQSYVIPFATTYPINIVYHGKSEFKYGQYGIHLGQQDTLTFLGDKKQKILAKFIDCRKNSPTFKSELSLEITPSSARTLIIPPGVAHTFSHLENVFTLNSYSLFLPTIEQLASETLNWSPNNDVINLPEDIDINEIEGYEPMTEEASALVYYRVAEIQQQWLSQHRFLHSETRKIRLDNGDEINVRLREKIADVQKQSLPTSTILGVEFREMATLHTGKESGIVPLTRQSPMYLVEHGQEAYDFDSYGLHLGQEDHLTFLGNTSGKITIKLVDMREDSPTLFYEDEMVFDPAPNIELVIPCGVAHALFNMANIITVNRPVIYLDEEKEYIPGHDVIDWKIANKNYQAYRVNKIAADLTYYQFLVSKQQALMKHKPTHHTPKSIIVYDENNQPIKVLIKEKV
;
A
#
# COMPACT_ATOMS: atom_id res chain seq x y z
N MET A 1 12.93 -6.43 21.37
CA MET A 1 13.50 -6.08 20.05
C MET A 1 13.83 -7.37 19.32
N ASN A 2 13.43 -7.46 18.05
CA ASN A 2 13.65 -8.63 17.20
C ASN A 2 15.12 -8.67 16.74
N LYS A 3 15.77 -9.83 16.82
CA LYS A 3 17.21 -9.99 16.49
C LYS A 3 17.48 -9.61 15.03
N ASP A 4 16.54 -9.89 14.15
CA ASP A 4 16.66 -9.67 12.71
C ASP A 4 16.76 -8.17 12.34
N ILE A 5 15.99 -7.29 12.99
CA ILE A 5 16.06 -5.85 12.72
C ILE A 5 17.36 -5.24 13.25
N ASN A 6 17.82 -5.68 14.42
CA ASN A 6 19.09 -5.24 14.97
C ASN A 6 20.26 -5.64 14.06
N GLU A 7 20.20 -6.83 13.47
CA GLU A 7 21.19 -7.31 12.50
C GLU A 7 21.16 -6.47 11.22
N LEU A 8 19.97 -6.20 10.66
CA LEU A 8 19.84 -5.35 9.46
C LEU A 8 20.33 -3.91 9.66
N ASN A 9 20.19 -3.38 10.88
CA ASN A 9 20.61 -2.02 11.21
C ASN A 9 22.08 -1.92 11.62
N LYS A 10 22.76 -3.04 11.89
CA LYS A 10 24.14 -3.04 12.43
C LYS A 10 25.14 -2.37 11.49
N ASP A 11 24.96 -2.58 10.19
CA ASP A 11 25.90 -2.13 9.17
C ASP A 11 25.47 -0.81 8.52
N ILE A 12 24.39 -0.18 9.00
CA ILE A 12 23.93 1.13 8.50
C ILE A 12 24.73 2.24 9.20
N ASN A 13 25.49 2.99 8.40
CA ASN A 13 26.35 4.08 8.83
C ASN A 13 25.75 5.48 8.62
N ILE A 14 24.62 5.63 7.92
CA ILE A 14 23.97 6.92 7.66
C ILE A 14 22.93 7.23 8.74
N VAL A 15 23.04 8.40 9.39
CA VAL A 15 22.15 8.77 10.50
C VAL A 15 20.68 8.86 10.05
N GLY A 16 19.81 8.14 10.74
CA GLY A 16 18.36 8.13 10.50
C GLY A 16 17.91 7.15 9.42
N LEU A 17 18.80 6.64 8.57
CA LEU A 17 18.50 5.50 7.70
C LEU A 17 18.42 4.25 8.57
N HIS A 18 17.29 3.54 8.56
CA HIS A 18 17.15 2.31 9.37
C HIS A 18 15.94 1.47 8.96
N TRP A 19 15.97 0.19 9.32
CA TRP A 19 14.85 -0.73 9.28
C TRP A 19 14.04 -0.68 10.56
N ILE A 20 12.72 -0.77 10.41
CA ILE A 20 11.77 -0.99 11.50
C ILE A 20 11.01 -2.30 11.30
N GLU A 21 10.60 -2.92 12.41
CA GLU A 21 9.71 -4.08 12.40
C GLU A 21 8.28 -3.66 12.09
N ARG A 22 7.58 -4.45 11.27
CA ARG A 22 6.15 -4.31 11.03
C ARG A 22 5.37 -5.28 11.91
N TRP A 23 4.41 -4.72 12.63
CA TRP A 23 3.45 -5.53 13.38
C TRP A 23 2.62 -6.37 12.40
N ARG A 24 2.52 -7.67 12.67
CA ARG A 24 1.75 -8.62 11.86
C ARG A 24 1.16 -9.71 12.75
N VAL A 25 0.00 -10.20 12.38
CA VAL A 25 -0.67 -11.32 13.07
C VAL A 25 -0.84 -12.48 12.10
N ASN A 26 -0.67 -13.72 12.57
CA ASN A 26 -0.84 -14.89 11.71
C ASN A 26 -2.32 -15.05 11.32
N ASN A 27 -2.55 -15.37 10.05
CA ASN A 27 -3.87 -15.46 9.42
C ASN A 27 -4.34 -16.91 9.20
N GLY A 28 -4.09 -17.79 10.17
CA GLY A 28 -4.61 -19.16 10.21
C GLY A 28 -3.87 -20.21 9.38
N LYS A 29 -2.91 -19.83 8.52
CA LYS A 29 -2.00 -20.78 7.84
C LYS A 29 -0.53 -20.41 8.09
N HIS A 30 0.36 -21.39 7.90
CA HIS A 30 1.80 -21.17 7.95
C HIS A 30 2.20 -20.08 6.94
N GLN A 31 3.03 -19.12 7.37
CA GLN A 31 3.48 -17.98 6.56
C GLN A 31 2.40 -17.05 6.02
N SER A 32 1.16 -17.13 6.50
CA SER A 32 0.11 -16.17 6.16
C SER A 32 -0.09 -15.16 7.29
N TYR A 33 -0.17 -13.87 6.95
CA TYR A 33 -0.21 -12.79 7.92
C TYR A 33 -1.13 -11.64 7.50
N VAL A 34 -1.78 -11.01 8.48
CA VAL A 34 -2.43 -9.70 8.31
C VAL A 34 -1.50 -8.61 8.85
N ILE A 35 -1.27 -7.56 8.07
CA ILE A 35 -0.37 -6.44 8.38
C ILE A 35 -1.14 -5.12 8.29
N PRO A 36 -1.55 -4.51 9.41
CA PRO A 36 -2.27 -3.24 9.42
C PRO A 36 -1.36 -2.05 9.11
N PHE A 37 -1.86 -1.11 8.32
CA PHE A 37 -1.26 0.21 8.10
C PHE A 37 -2.15 1.25 8.77
N ALA A 38 -1.83 1.54 10.03
CA ALA A 38 -2.58 2.44 10.89
C ALA A 38 -2.34 3.91 10.52
N THR A 39 -2.89 4.33 9.38
CA THR A 39 -2.85 5.71 8.89
C THR A 39 -4.08 6.03 8.06
N THR A 40 -4.50 7.30 8.09
CA THR A 40 -5.49 7.87 7.17
C THR A 40 -4.83 8.55 5.97
N TYR A 41 -3.50 8.53 5.90
CA TYR A 41 -2.74 9.25 4.88
C TYR A 41 -2.68 8.45 3.56
N PRO A 42 -2.46 9.13 2.43
CA PRO A 42 -2.20 8.46 1.16
C PRO A 42 -0.96 7.56 1.26
N ILE A 43 -1.03 6.44 0.54
CA ILE A 43 0.05 5.47 0.38
C ILE A 43 0.10 5.11 -1.09
N ASN A 44 1.29 4.90 -1.64
CA ASN A 44 1.44 4.49 -3.03
C ASN A 44 1.79 3.01 -3.13
N ILE A 45 1.15 2.29 -4.04
CA ILE A 45 1.67 1.04 -4.59
C ILE A 45 2.58 1.44 -5.75
N VAL A 46 3.85 1.03 -5.72
CA VAL A 46 4.75 1.18 -6.86
C VAL A 46 5.09 -0.19 -7.40
N TYR A 47 4.95 -0.36 -8.71
CA TYR A 47 5.31 -1.58 -9.43
C TYR A 47 6.36 -1.25 -10.48
N HIS A 48 7.31 -2.17 -10.68
CA HIS A 48 8.54 -1.92 -11.45
C HIS A 48 8.63 -2.74 -12.75
N GLY A 49 7.56 -3.41 -13.15
CA GLY A 49 7.52 -4.24 -14.36
C GLY A 49 8.21 -5.59 -14.23
N LYS A 50 8.36 -6.29 -15.35
CA LYS A 50 8.99 -7.62 -15.43
C LYS A 50 10.34 -7.60 -16.14
N SER A 51 10.52 -6.64 -17.03
CA SER A 51 11.77 -6.35 -17.71
C SER A 51 12.77 -5.67 -16.79
N GLU A 52 14.07 -5.77 -17.12
CA GLU A 52 15.16 -5.18 -16.33
C GLU A 52 14.86 -3.72 -15.97
N PHE A 53 14.85 -3.43 -14.67
CA PHE A 53 14.45 -2.16 -14.11
C PHE A 53 15.63 -1.50 -13.41
N LYS A 54 15.93 -0.27 -13.84
CA LYS A 54 16.94 0.58 -13.23
C LYS A 54 16.50 2.04 -13.29
N TYR A 55 16.57 2.75 -12.16
CA TYR A 55 16.27 4.18 -12.11
C TYR A 55 17.33 5.03 -12.84
N GLY A 56 18.60 4.62 -12.81
CA GLY A 56 19.70 5.28 -13.53
C GLY A 56 20.24 6.54 -12.84
N GLN A 57 19.64 6.94 -11.72
CA GLN A 57 19.97 8.11 -10.92
C GLN A 57 19.59 7.87 -9.45
N TYR A 58 20.22 8.59 -8.54
CA TYR A 58 19.74 8.73 -7.17
C TYR A 58 18.63 9.78 -7.12
N GLY A 59 17.57 9.51 -6.35
CA GLY A 59 16.59 10.51 -5.95
C GLY A 59 16.87 11.03 -4.54
N ILE A 60 16.75 12.34 -4.33
CA ILE A 60 16.78 12.99 -3.02
C ILE A 60 15.45 13.70 -2.83
N HIS A 61 14.70 13.31 -1.80
CA HIS A 61 13.55 14.05 -1.33
C HIS A 61 13.95 15.05 -0.25
N LEU A 62 13.57 16.32 -0.39
CA LEU A 62 13.90 17.35 0.61
C LEU A 62 12.82 17.49 1.68
N GLY A 63 11.56 17.24 1.35
CA GLY A 63 10.39 17.38 2.22
C GLY A 63 9.64 16.08 2.43
N GLN A 64 10.21 14.94 2.06
CA GLN A 64 9.60 13.62 2.25
C GLN A 64 10.59 12.64 2.87
N GLN A 65 10.15 11.97 3.94
CA GLN A 65 10.77 10.76 4.46
C GLN A 65 10.08 9.57 3.83
N ASP A 66 10.84 8.74 3.12
CA ASP A 66 10.30 7.53 2.53
C ASP A 66 10.24 6.39 3.55
N THR A 67 9.09 5.71 3.56
CA THR A 67 8.82 4.56 4.43
C THR A 67 8.40 3.40 3.54
N LEU A 68 9.40 2.63 3.11
CA LEU A 68 9.31 1.68 2.00
C LEU A 68 9.20 0.24 2.50
N THR A 69 8.14 -0.46 2.08
CA THR A 69 7.98 -1.90 2.32
C THR A 69 8.08 -2.65 1.00
N PHE A 70 9.10 -3.48 0.84
CA PHE A 70 9.34 -4.26 -0.38
C PHE A 70 8.58 -5.58 -0.31
N LEU A 71 7.76 -5.86 -1.33
CA LEU A 71 6.85 -7.00 -1.42
C LEU A 71 7.14 -7.80 -2.70
N GLY A 72 7.27 -9.12 -2.58
CA GLY A 72 7.65 -9.98 -3.71
C GLY A 72 8.30 -11.28 -3.23
N ASP A 73 9.08 -11.92 -4.10
CA ASP A 73 9.82 -13.13 -3.75
C ASP A 73 10.89 -12.83 -2.69
N LYS A 74 10.82 -13.51 -1.55
CA LYS A 74 11.75 -13.38 -0.41
C LYS A 74 13.19 -13.77 -0.76
N LYS A 75 13.40 -14.48 -1.88
CA LYS A 75 14.73 -14.86 -2.38
C LYS A 75 15.34 -13.82 -3.32
N GLN A 76 14.53 -12.90 -3.86
CA GLN A 76 15.02 -11.86 -4.76
C GLN A 76 15.94 -10.90 -4.01
N LYS A 77 17.09 -10.61 -4.63
CA LYS A 77 18.08 -9.67 -4.13
C LYS A 77 17.88 -8.33 -4.81
N ILE A 78 17.68 -7.30 -4.01
CA ILE A 78 17.56 -5.91 -4.45
C ILE A 78 18.84 -5.22 -4.00
N LEU A 79 19.51 -4.52 -4.92
CA LEU A 79 20.65 -3.68 -4.57
C LEU A 79 20.12 -2.30 -4.19
N ALA A 80 20.36 -1.89 -2.95
CA ALA A 80 20.06 -0.55 -2.48
C ALA A 80 21.36 0.23 -2.28
N LYS A 81 21.38 1.47 -2.75
CA LYS A 81 22.51 2.39 -2.58
C LYS A 81 22.01 3.69 -1.98
N PHE A 82 22.78 4.25 -1.06
CA PHE A 82 22.46 5.45 -0.32
C PHE A 82 23.67 6.38 -0.24
N ILE A 83 23.41 7.68 -0.26
CA ILE A 83 24.40 8.72 0.01
C ILE A 83 23.76 9.76 0.92
N ASP A 84 24.43 10.09 2.02
CA ASP A 84 23.96 11.18 2.88
C ASP A 84 24.35 12.53 2.28
N CYS A 85 23.39 13.25 1.70
CA CYS A 85 23.65 14.53 1.05
C CYS A 85 23.29 15.73 1.94
N ARG A 86 23.05 15.53 3.24
CA ARG A 86 22.66 16.59 4.18
C ARG A 86 23.88 17.36 4.67
N LYS A 87 23.93 18.65 4.37
CA LYS A 87 25.08 19.54 4.66
C LYS A 87 25.57 19.50 6.10
N ASN A 88 24.65 19.42 7.06
CA ASN A 88 24.94 19.48 8.49
C ASN A 88 24.90 18.10 9.17
N SER A 89 24.81 17.02 8.40
CA SER A 89 24.78 15.68 8.95
C SER A 89 26.17 15.24 9.42
N PRO A 90 26.30 14.55 10.57
CA PRO A 90 27.56 13.95 10.99
C PRO A 90 28.06 12.86 10.03
N THR A 91 27.18 12.35 9.17
CA THR A 91 27.49 11.32 8.17
C THR A 91 27.44 11.87 6.75
N PHE A 92 27.48 13.19 6.57
CA PHE A 92 27.51 13.83 5.24
C PHE A 92 28.57 13.18 4.33
N LYS A 93 28.19 12.90 3.08
CA LYS A 93 28.98 12.19 2.07
C LYS A 93 29.37 10.76 2.42
N SER A 94 28.77 10.17 3.45
CA SER A 94 28.88 8.72 3.66
C SER A 94 28.04 7.99 2.62
N GLU A 95 28.66 6.99 2.01
CA GLU A 95 28.01 6.06 1.09
C GLU A 95 27.70 4.75 1.80
N LEU A 96 26.62 4.11 1.35
CA LEU A 96 26.23 2.80 1.83
C LEU A 96 25.60 2.01 0.70
N SER A 97 26.01 0.75 0.56
CA SER A 97 25.36 -0.21 -0.34
C SER A 97 25.05 -1.50 0.40
N LEU A 98 23.83 -1.99 0.22
CA LEU A 98 23.32 -3.20 0.86
C LEU A 98 22.45 -4.01 -0.11
N GLU A 99 22.58 -5.33 -0.01
CA GLU A 99 21.64 -6.25 -0.62
C GLU A 99 20.48 -6.51 0.34
N ILE A 100 19.26 -6.31 -0.14
CA ILE A 100 18.04 -6.50 0.65
C ILE A 100 17.12 -7.51 -0.05
N THR A 101 16.17 -8.05 0.71
CA THR A 101 15.15 -8.94 0.15
C THR A 101 13.74 -8.45 0.49
N PRO A 102 12.75 -8.68 -0.39
CA PRO A 102 11.35 -8.39 -0.08
C PRO A 102 10.87 -9.07 1.21
N SER A 103 10.10 -8.33 2.02
CA SER A 103 9.45 -8.84 3.22
C SER A 103 8.39 -7.86 3.71
N SER A 104 7.19 -8.38 3.99
CA SER A 104 6.10 -7.66 4.66
C SER A 104 6.39 -7.35 6.14
N ALA A 105 7.42 -7.98 6.72
CA ALA A 105 7.74 -7.92 8.14
C ALA A 105 8.60 -6.71 8.53
N ARG A 106 9.13 -5.98 7.55
CA ARG A 106 10.08 -4.89 7.78
C ARG A 106 9.88 -3.78 6.77
N THR A 107 10.24 -2.59 7.20
CA THR A 107 10.12 -1.37 6.39
C THR A 107 11.40 -0.56 6.54
N LEU A 108 11.89 -0.03 5.43
CA LEU A 108 13.06 0.84 5.40
C LEU A 108 12.61 2.29 5.53
N ILE A 109 13.24 3.02 6.45
CA ILE A 109 13.06 4.46 6.66
C ILE A 109 14.23 5.18 6.02
N ILE A 110 13.95 6.06 5.06
CA ILE A 110 14.95 6.91 4.38
C ILE A 110 14.63 8.36 4.73
N PRO A 111 15.47 9.03 5.54
CA PRO A 111 15.26 10.43 5.91
C PRO A 111 15.29 11.38 4.70
N PRO A 112 14.63 12.55 4.79
CA PRO A 112 14.80 13.61 3.82
C PRO A 112 16.28 13.98 3.67
N GLY A 113 16.74 14.23 2.45
CA GLY A 113 18.12 14.58 2.12
C GLY A 113 19.09 13.40 1.96
N VAL A 114 18.65 12.16 2.20
CA VAL A 114 19.45 10.97 1.87
C VAL A 114 19.12 10.53 0.45
N ALA A 115 20.11 10.64 -0.44
CA ALA A 115 20.00 10.17 -1.81
C ALA A 115 19.87 8.65 -1.82
N HIS A 116 18.99 8.10 -2.65
CA HIS A 116 18.86 6.65 -2.76
C HIS A 116 18.50 6.20 -4.17
N THR A 117 18.92 4.99 -4.49
CA THR A 117 18.51 4.29 -5.71
C THR A 117 18.45 2.78 -5.45
N PHE A 118 17.65 2.10 -6.26
CA PHE A 118 17.40 0.67 -6.18
C PHE A 118 17.57 0.04 -7.55
N SER A 119 18.15 -1.16 -7.59
CA SER A 119 18.27 -2.00 -8.78
C SER A 119 17.71 -3.39 -8.51
N HIS A 120 17.36 -4.10 -9.58
CA HIS A 120 16.80 -5.45 -9.52
C HIS A 120 15.41 -5.50 -8.84
N LEU A 121 14.55 -4.53 -9.19
CA LEU A 121 13.20 -4.41 -8.65
C LEU A 121 12.14 -5.10 -9.51
N GLU A 122 12.51 -5.83 -10.55
CA GLU A 122 11.58 -6.52 -11.43
C GLU A 122 10.71 -7.49 -10.63
N ASN A 123 9.39 -7.47 -10.83
CA ASN A 123 8.43 -8.26 -10.04
C ASN A 123 8.39 -7.94 -8.52
N VAL A 124 9.06 -6.87 -8.08
CA VAL A 124 8.93 -6.32 -6.72
C VAL A 124 7.93 -5.18 -6.74
N PHE A 125 7.03 -5.21 -5.76
CA PHE A 125 6.16 -4.09 -5.44
C PHE A 125 6.73 -3.36 -4.24
N THR A 126 6.62 -2.04 -4.18
CA THR A 126 6.86 -1.30 -2.94
C THR A 126 5.59 -0.61 -2.50
N LEU A 127 5.25 -0.77 -1.22
CA LEU A 127 4.33 0.15 -0.56
C LEU A 127 5.12 1.31 -0.01
N ASN A 128 4.86 2.49 -0.57
CA ASN A 128 5.49 3.73 -0.19
C ASN A 128 4.49 4.51 0.66
N SER A 129 4.63 4.34 1.97
CA SER A 129 4.13 5.33 2.93
C SER A 129 5.20 6.40 3.13
N TYR A 130 4.82 7.55 3.65
CA TYR A 130 5.75 8.65 3.80
C TYR A 130 5.33 9.61 4.91
N SER A 131 6.32 10.31 5.46
CA SER A 131 6.10 11.50 6.27
C SER A 131 6.52 12.73 5.47
N LEU A 132 5.68 13.78 5.49
CA LEU A 132 5.93 15.05 4.84
C LEU A 132 6.48 16.06 5.85
N PHE A 133 7.45 16.85 5.39
CA PHE A 133 8.09 17.92 6.13
C PHE A 133 8.02 19.20 5.30
N LEU A 134 7.75 20.31 5.98
CA LEU A 134 7.62 21.65 5.40
C LEU A 134 8.82 22.51 5.79
N PRO A 135 9.14 23.54 5.00
CA PRO A 135 10.13 24.53 5.40
C PRO A 135 9.69 25.24 6.69
N THR A 136 10.66 25.72 7.47
CA THR A 136 10.36 26.57 8.64
C THR A 136 9.68 27.87 8.21
N ILE A 137 9.06 28.58 9.15
CA ILE A 137 8.42 29.88 8.86
C ILE A 137 9.45 30.87 8.29
N GLU A 138 10.67 30.85 8.79
CA GLU A 138 11.77 31.69 8.31
C GLU A 138 12.18 31.31 6.88
N GLN A 139 12.25 30.02 6.57
CA GLN A 139 12.53 29.54 5.21
C GLN A 139 11.41 29.90 4.24
N LEU A 140 10.14 29.75 4.64
CA LEU A 140 8.97 30.14 3.83
C LEU A 140 8.94 31.65 3.55
N ALA A 141 9.42 32.48 4.48
CA ALA A 141 9.52 33.92 4.31
C ALA A 141 10.74 34.37 3.47
N SER A 142 11.66 33.45 3.16
CA SER A 142 12.86 33.75 2.39
C SER A 142 12.57 33.82 0.90
N GLU A 143 13.01 34.90 0.25
CA GLU A 143 12.93 35.05 -1.22
C GLU A 143 13.82 34.06 -1.98
N THR A 144 14.70 33.35 -1.27
CA THR A 144 15.63 32.36 -1.85
C THR A 144 15.11 30.92 -1.78
N LEU A 145 13.95 30.67 -1.16
CA LEU A 145 13.37 29.33 -1.10
C LEU A 145 12.89 28.90 -2.49
N ASN A 146 13.62 27.97 -3.10
CA ASN A 146 13.27 27.40 -4.41
C ASN A 146 12.56 26.03 -4.31
N TRP A 147 12.01 25.71 -3.14
CA TRP A 147 11.30 24.46 -2.89
C TRP A 147 9.80 24.60 -3.13
N SER A 148 9.21 23.57 -3.73
CA SER A 148 7.76 23.36 -3.74
C SER A 148 7.49 21.85 -3.75
N PRO A 149 6.28 21.39 -3.38
CA PRO A 149 5.92 19.97 -3.48
C PRO A 149 6.13 19.38 -4.89
N ASN A 150 6.02 20.19 -5.94
CA ASN A 150 6.23 19.76 -7.33
C ASN A 150 7.72 19.66 -7.73
N ASN A 151 8.62 20.15 -6.89
CA ASN A 151 10.06 20.18 -7.09
C ASN A 151 10.80 19.71 -5.83
N ASP A 152 10.23 18.72 -5.16
CA ASP A 152 10.79 18.14 -3.93
C ASP A 152 11.97 17.20 -4.20
N VAL A 153 12.07 16.70 -5.44
CA VAL A 153 13.05 15.68 -5.84
C VAL A 153 14.22 16.31 -6.56
N ILE A 154 15.42 16.05 -6.06
CA ILE A 154 16.69 16.32 -6.75
C ILE A 154 17.24 14.98 -7.25
N ASN A 155 17.69 14.96 -8.50
CA ASN A 155 18.32 13.78 -9.10
C ASN A 155 19.83 13.96 -9.17
N LEU A 156 20.59 12.95 -8.72
CA LEU A 156 22.04 12.87 -8.91
C LEU A 156 22.39 11.71 -9.84
N PRO A 157 23.38 11.87 -10.75
CA PRO A 157 23.91 10.75 -11.52
C PRO A 157 24.42 9.61 -10.62
N GLU A 158 24.28 8.36 -11.05
CA GLU A 158 24.78 7.22 -10.27
C GLU A 158 26.31 7.16 -10.16
N ASP A 159 27.02 7.81 -11.10
CA ASP A 159 28.48 7.89 -11.20
C ASP A 159 29.05 9.21 -10.68
N ILE A 160 28.24 10.02 -9.97
CA ILE A 160 28.69 11.28 -9.38
C ILE A 160 29.88 11.07 -8.44
N ASP A 161 30.91 11.91 -8.54
CA ASP A 161 31.98 11.94 -7.55
C ASP A 161 31.41 12.47 -6.23
N ILE A 162 31.57 11.69 -5.16
CA ILE A 162 31.15 12.05 -3.80
C ILE A 162 31.67 13.43 -3.37
N ASN A 163 32.84 13.85 -3.86
CA ASN A 163 33.42 15.15 -3.58
C ASN A 163 32.67 16.30 -4.27
N GLU A 164 31.99 16.04 -5.39
CA GLU A 164 31.19 17.01 -6.13
C GLU A 164 29.77 17.20 -5.57
N ILE A 165 29.32 16.31 -4.68
CA ILE A 165 28.00 16.43 -4.06
C ILE A 165 27.93 17.70 -3.20
N GLU A 166 26.99 18.57 -3.54
CA GLU A 166 26.61 19.74 -2.75
C GLU A 166 25.83 19.32 -1.50
N GLY A 167 25.97 20.08 -0.41
CA GLY A 167 25.21 19.83 0.82
C GLY A 167 23.81 20.43 0.73
N TYR A 168 22.79 19.60 0.90
CA TYR A 168 21.39 20.02 0.95
C TYR A 168 20.89 20.24 2.38
N GLU A 169 19.88 21.10 2.52
CA GLU A 169 19.19 21.40 3.77
C GLU A 169 17.73 20.94 3.64
N PRO A 170 17.40 19.72 4.10
CA PRO A 170 16.03 19.21 4.03
C PRO A 170 15.08 19.97 4.94
N MET A 171 13.79 19.85 4.63
CA MET A 171 12.70 20.40 5.43
C MET A 171 12.55 19.63 6.75
N THR A 172 12.17 20.33 7.81
CA THR A 172 12.17 19.79 9.18
C THR A 172 10.82 19.88 9.89
N GLU A 173 9.89 20.74 9.45
CA GLU A 173 8.62 20.91 10.13
C GLU A 173 7.63 19.82 9.73
N GLU A 174 7.30 18.90 10.63
CA GLU A 174 6.32 17.85 10.33
C GLU A 174 4.99 18.42 9.83
N ALA A 175 4.55 17.95 8.67
CA ALA A 175 3.30 18.40 8.09
C ALA A 175 2.11 17.91 8.90
N SER A 176 1.11 18.80 9.08
CA SER A 176 -0.16 18.39 9.68
C SER A 176 -0.93 17.44 8.75
N ALA A 177 -1.87 16.66 9.31
CA ALA A 177 -2.78 15.78 8.57
C ALA A 177 -3.49 16.49 7.39
N LEU A 178 -3.79 17.79 7.53
CA LEU A 178 -4.42 18.59 6.50
C LEU A 178 -3.61 18.60 5.19
N VAL A 179 -2.28 18.65 5.29
CA VAL A 179 -1.38 18.65 4.11
C VAL A 179 -1.49 17.33 3.37
N TYR A 180 -1.46 16.20 4.08
CA TYR A 180 -1.62 14.87 3.48
C TYR A 180 -2.94 14.73 2.74
N TYR A 181 -4.04 15.19 3.34
CA TYR A 181 -5.36 15.14 2.70
C TYR A 181 -5.41 16.04 1.47
N ARG A 182 -4.78 17.21 1.53
CA ARG A 182 -4.71 18.09 0.36
C ARG A 182 -3.88 17.51 -0.77
N VAL A 183 -2.77 16.85 -0.46
CA VAL A 183 -1.94 16.11 -1.44
C VAL A 183 -2.76 14.99 -2.08
N ALA A 184 -3.52 14.22 -1.29
CA ALA A 184 -4.38 13.15 -1.78
C ALA A 184 -5.46 13.67 -2.75
N GLU A 185 -6.13 14.78 -2.41
CA GLU A 185 -7.11 15.44 -3.30
C GLU A 185 -6.47 15.89 -4.62
N ILE A 186 -5.30 16.52 -4.55
CA ILE A 186 -4.56 17.00 -5.73
C ILE A 186 -4.15 15.82 -6.62
N GLN A 187 -3.60 14.75 -6.03
CA GLN A 187 -3.23 13.54 -6.75
C GLN A 187 -4.43 12.93 -7.49
N GLN A 188 -5.58 12.81 -6.83
CA GLN A 188 -6.79 12.26 -7.44
C GLN A 188 -7.28 13.12 -8.61
N GLN A 189 -7.28 14.44 -8.44
CA GLN A 189 -7.67 15.38 -9.50
C GLN A 189 -6.72 15.31 -10.70
N TRP A 190 -5.41 15.35 -10.47
CA TRP A 190 -4.42 15.37 -11.54
C TRP A 190 -4.34 14.07 -12.32
N LEU A 191 -4.42 12.92 -11.64
CA LEU A 191 -4.31 11.62 -12.29
C LEU A 191 -5.52 11.30 -13.17
N SER A 192 -6.70 11.80 -12.82
CA SER A 192 -7.90 11.67 -13.68
C SER A 192 -7.75 12.37 -15.04
N GLN A 193 -6.78 13.28 -15.17
CA GLN A 193 -6.56 14.09 -16.38
C GLN A 193 -5.18 13.84 -17.02
N HIS A 194 -4.38 12.92 -16.47
CA HIS A 194 -2.98 12.78 -16.84
C HIS A 194 -2.83 12.07 -18.19
N ARG A 195 -1.99 12.64 -19.07
CA ARG A 195 -1.75 12.14 -20.45
C ARG A 195 -0.28 11.85 -20.73
N PHE A 196 0.59 11.95 -19.74
CA PHE A 196 2.04 11.85 -19.88
C PHE A 196 2.62 10.81 -18.91
N LEU A 197 3.78 10.24 -19.22
CA LEU A 197 4.54 9.46 -18.25
C LEU A 197 5.07 10.38 -17.14
N HIS A 198 5.43 9.80 -16.00
CA HIS A 198 6.13 10.49 -14.93
C HIS A 198 7.36 11.21 -15.51
N SER A 199 7.55 12.47 -15.10
CA SER A 199 8.60 13.28 -15.70
C SER A 199 9.98 12.87 -15.24
N GLU A 200 10.92 12.87 -16.17
CA GLU A 200 12.35 12.76 -15.90
C GLU A 200 12.97 14.16 -15.93
N THR A 201 13.79 14.51 -14.95
CA THR A 201 14.57 15.76 -14.97
C THR A 201 15.99 15.42 -15.39
N ARG A 202 16.47 16.05 -16.46
CA ARG A 202 17.85 15.92 -16.95
C ARG A 202 18.58 17.26 -16.93
N LYS A 203 19.85 17.25 -16.54
CA LYS A 203 20.74 18.40 -16.71
C LYS A 203 21.20 18.46 -18.16
N ILE A 204 21.01 19.59 -18.82
CA ILE A 204 21.43 19.82 -20.20
C ILE A 204 22.32 21.06 -20.22
N ARG A 205 23.48 20.93 -20.89
CA ARG A 205 24.37 22.05 -21.16
C ARG A 205 23.94 22.72 -22.47
N LEU A 206 23.66 24.02 -22.39
CA LEU A 206 23.31 24.86 -23.53
C LEU A 206 24.58 25.26 -24.31
N ASP A 207 24.39 25.71 -25.56
CA ASP A 207 25.50 26.13 -26.44
C ASP A 207 26.29 27.32 -25.87
N ASN A 208 25.67 28.14 -25.02
CA ASN A 208 26.32 29.25 -24.32
C ASN A 208 27.14 28.81 -23.09
N GLY A 209 27.15 27.51 -22.78
CA GLY A 209 27.88 26.92 -21.66
C GLY A 209 27.07 26.80 -20.37
N ASP A 210 25.88 27.39 -20.28
CA ASP A 210 25.01 27.32 -19.10
C ASP A 210 24.45 25.91 -18.91
N GLU A 211 24.26 25.50 -17.66
CA GLU A 211 23.60 24.24 -17.33
C GLU A 211 22.17 24.50 -16.85
N ILE A 212 21.19 23.91 -17.53
CA ILE A 212 19.78 23.99 -17.15
C ILE A 212 19.22 22.61 -16.83
N ASN A 213 18.25 22.56 -15.91
CA ASN A 213 17.47 21.36 -15.65
C ASN A 213 16.22 21.36 -16.54
N VAL A 214 16.12 20.37 -17.43
CA VAL A 214 14.96 20.20 -18.32
C VAL A 214 14.11 19.04 -17.84
N ARG A 215 12.81 19.30 -17.69
CA ARG A 215 11.81 18.28 -17.34
C ARG A 215 11.20 17.69 -18.62
N LEU A 216 11.53 16.44 -18.92
CA LEU A 216 11.01 15.70 -20.07
C LEU A 216 9.78 14.89 -19.67
N ARG A 217 8.77 14.85 -20.54
CA ARG A 217 7.52 14.10 -20.37
C ARG A 217 7.12 13.46 -21.69
N GLU A 218 7.08 12.14 -21.74
CA GLU A 218 6.58 11.41 -22.90
C GLU A 218 5.05 11.30 -22.82
N LYS A 219 4.34 11.40 -23.94
CA LYS A 219 2.89 11.19 -23.96
C LYS A 219 2.60 9.70 -23.78
N ILE A 220 1.65 9.35 -22.91
CA ILE A 220 1.19 7.95 -22.79
C ILE A 220 0.58 7.56 -24.14
N ALA A 221 1.06 6.47 -24.74
CA ALA A 221 0.43 5.90 -25.92
C ALA A 221 -1.02 5.51 -25.60
N ASP A 222 -1.95 5.58 -26.55
CA ASP A 222 -3.32 5.11 -26.31
C ASP A 222 -3.28 3.61 -26.01
N VAL A 223 -3.25 3.26 -24.72
CA VAL A 223 -3.25 1.86 -24.27
C VAL A 223 -4.65 1.31 -24.51
N GLN A 224 -4.72 0.14 -25.14
CA GLN A 224 -5.97 -0.60 -25.26
C GLN A 224 -6.50 -0.87 -23.86
N LYS A 225 -7.67 -0.33 -23.52
CA LYS A 225 -8.32 -0.58 -22.23
C LYS A 225 -8.44 -2.08 -22.02
N GLN A 226 -7.93 -2.57 -20.89
CA GLN A 226 -8.05 -3.95 -20.50
C GLN A 226 -9.54 -4.28 -20.30
N SER A 227 -10.00 -5.40 -20.88
CA SER A 227 -11.34 -5.91 -20.58
C SER A 227 -11.33 -6.42 -19.14
N LEU A 228 -12.14 -5.80 -18.28
CA LEU A 228 -12.26 -6.21 -16.89
C LEU A 228 -13.35 -7.29 -16.74
N PRO A 229 -13.21 -8.23 -15.80
CA PRO A 229 -14.26 -9.20 -15.49
C PRO A 229 -15.54 -8.48 -15.03
N THR A 230 -16.69 -9.08 -15.34
CA THR A 230 -18.01 -8.54 -14.96
C THR A 230 -18.73 -9.54 -14.07
N SER A 231 -19.23 -9.06 -12.93
CA SER A 231 -20.06 -9.84 -12.03
C SER A 231 -21.53 -9.75 -12.42
N THR A 232 -22.26 -10.82 -12.18
CA THR A 232 -23.72 -10.89 -12.22
C THR A 232 -24.36 -10.39 -10.92
N ILE A 233 -23.60 -10.33 -9.82
CA ILE A 233 -24.05 -9.77 -8.53
C ILE A 233 -23.93 -8.25 -8.53
N LEU A 234 -25.03 -7.57 -8.23
CA LEU A 234 -25.10 -6.10 -8.30
C LEU A 234 -24.13 -5.42 -7.34
N GLY A 235 -23.31 -4.50 -7.87
CA GLY A 235 -22.35 -3.70 -7.11
C GLY A 235 -20.97 -4.35 -6.94
N VAL A 236 -20.79 -5.62 -7.28
CA VAL A 236 -19.45 -6.21 -7.40
C VAL A 236 -18.86 -5.77 -8.73
N GLU A 237 -17.70 -5.14 -8.71
CA GLU A 237 -17.06 -4.68 -9.93
C GLU A 237 -15.54 -4.59 -9.84
N PHE A 238 -14.91 -4.73 -11.00
CA PHE A 238 -13.50 -4.44 -11.19
C PHE A 238 -13.36 -3.04 -11.77
N ARG A 239 -12.50 -2.21 -11.16
CA ARG A 239 -12.23 -0.84 -11.57
C ARG A 239 -10.75 -0.66 -11.84
N GLU A 240 -10.44 0.06 -12.91
CA GLU A 240 -9.08 0.54 -13.13
C GLU A 240 -8.81 1.77 -12.25
N MET A 241 -7.75 1.70 -11.45
CA MET A 241 -7.29 2.79 -10.61
C MET A 241 -6.43 3.76 -11.40
N ALA A 242 -6.57 5.05 -11.06
CA ALA A 242 -5.74 6.09 -11.64
C ALA A 242 -4.26 5.80 -11.36
N THR A 243 -3.46 5.70 -12.42
CA THR A 243 -2.06 5.24 -12.33
C THR A 243 -1.14 6.24 -13.01
N LEU A 244 -0.06 6.59 -12.33
CA LEU A 244 1.04 7.37 -12.89
C LEU A 244 2.08 6.42 -13.46
N HIS A 245 2.08 6.25 -14.78
CA HIS A 245 3.04 5.38 -15.45
C HIS A 245 4.45 5.97 -15.38
N THR A 246 5.40 5.21 -14.83
CA THR A 246 6.82 5.58 -14.77
C THR A 246 7.65 4.94 -15.89
N GLY A 247 7.02 4.04 -16.65
CA GLY A 247 7.57 3.33 -17.79
C GLY A 247 6.48 2.50 -18.47
N LYS A 248 6.87 1.63 -19.42
CA LYS A 248 5.90 0.77 -20.13
C LYS A 248 5.25 -0.27 -19.22
N GLU A 249 6.01 -0.82 -18.27
CA GLU A 249 5.56 -1.88 -17.37
C GLU A 249 5.59 -1.45 -15.89
N SER A 250 5.92 -0.20 -15.60
CA SER A 250 6.09 0.33 -14.25
C SER A 250 5.17 1.53 -14.00
N GLY A 251 4.78 1.73 -12.74
CA GLY A 251 3.90 2.83 -12.38
C GLY A 251 3.64 2.94 -10.89
N ILE A 252 2.94 4.02 -10.55
CA ILE A 252 2.60 4.41 -9.19
C ILE A 252 1.07 4.51 -9.13
N VAL A 253 0.48 3.72 -8.24
CA VAL A 253 -0.96 3.72 -7.95
C VAL A 253 -1.16 4.35 -6.57
N PRO A 254 -1.56 5.63 -6.49
CA PRO A 254 -1.82 6.26 -5.23
C PRO A 254 -3.16 5.80 -4.66
N LEU A 255 -3.11 5.25 -3.46
CA LEU A 255 -4.26 4.97 -2.63
C LEU A 255 -4.55 6.25 -1.85
N THR A 256 -5.53 7.04 -2.28
CA THR A 256 -5.81 8.38 -1.72
C THR A 256 -6.94 8.41 -0.69
N ARG A 257 -7.71 7.31 -0.55
CA ARG A 257 -8.82 7.22 0.42
C ARG A 257 -8.31 7.44 1.85
N GLN A 258 -9.13 7.98 2.75
CA GLN A 258 -8.73 8.26 4.12
C GLN A 258 -8.92 7.09 5.10
N SER A 259 -9.47 5.96 4.66
CA SER A 259 -9.62 4.78 5.50
C SER A 259 -8.28 4.11 5.78
N PRO A 260 -8.10 3.50 6.97
CA PRO A 260 -6.94 2.68 7.25
C PRO A 260 -6.95 1.45 6.32
N MET A 261 -5.77 1.03 5.90
CA MET A 261 -5.60 -0.12 5.02
C MET A 261 -4.87 -1.26 5.73
N TYR A 262 -4.91 -2.43 5.15
CA TYR A 262 -4.13 -3.58 5.61
C TYR A 262 -3.68 -4.45 4.44
N LEU A 263 -2.62 -5.22 4.69
CA LEU A 263 -2.19 -6.27 3.79
C LEU A 263 -2.61 -7.63 4.33
N VAL A 264 -2.86 -8.56 3.43
CA VAL A 264 -2.91 -9.99 3.71
C VAL A 264 -1.86 -10.69 2.87
N GLU A 265 -0.84 -11.23 3.52
CA GLU A 265 0.13 -12.14 2.92
C GLU A 265 -0.44 -13.56 2.98
N HIS A 266 -0.56 -14.24 1.84
CA HIS A 266 -1.15 -15.57 1.76
C HIS A 266 -0.11 -16.70 1.81
N GLY A 267 1.18 -16.37 1.92
CA GLY A 267 2.27 -17.35 1.98
C GLY A 267 2.64 -17.92 0.60
N GLN A 268 3.56 -18.90 0.59
CA GLN A 268 4.08 -19.50 -0.66
C GLN A 268 3.40 -20.83 -1.03
N GLU A 269 2.74 -21.47 -0.07
CA GLU A 269 2.02 -22.73 -0.25
C GLU A 269 0.63 -22.50 -0.85
N ALA A 270 0.01 -23.56 -1.36
CA ALA A 270 -1.35 -23.52 -1.89
C ALA A 270 -2.32 -22.92 -0.84
N TYR A 271 -2.90 -21.78 -1.17
CA TYR A 271 -3.79 -21.05 -0.28
C TYR A 271 -5.15 -20.87 -0.94
N ASP A 272 -6.11 -21.68 -0.47
CA ASP A 272 -7.53 -21.54 -0.74
C ASP A 272 -8.28 -21.29 0.57
N PHE A 273 -9.31 -20.46 0.51
CA PHE A 273 -10.25 -20.25 1.60
C PHE A 273 -11.25 -21.42 1.66
N ASP A 274 -11.55 -21.91 2.87
CA ASP A 274 -12.53 -23.00 3.10
C ASP A 274 -13.94 -22.47 3.41
N SER A 275 -14.06 -21.17 3.61
CA SER A 275 -15.26 -20.43 4.00
C SER A 275 -15.30 -19.11 3.24
N TYR A 276 -16.50 -18.64 2.91
CA TYR A 276 -16.71 -17.27 2.51
C TYR A 276 -16.53 -16.35 3.72
N GLY A 277 -15.87 -15.21 3.54
CA GLY A 277 -15.96 -14.08 4.45
C GLY A 277 -17.14 -13.18 4.05
N LEU A 278 -18.00 -12.85 5.01
CA LEU A 278 -19.14 -11.95 4.82
C LEU A 278 -19.03 -10.77 5.77
N HIS A 279 -18.83 -9.57 5.23
CA HIS A 279 -18.77 -8.34 6.00
C HIS A 279 -20.12 -7.61 5.96
N LEU A 280 -20.67 -7.25 7.13
CA LEU A 280 -21.93 -6.48 7.19
C LEU A 280 -21.73 -4.96 7.21
N GLY A 281 -20.54 -4.51 7.62
CA GLY A 281 -20.18 -3.08 7.75
C GLY A 281 -18.90 -2.69 7.03
N GLN A 282 -18.35 -3.56 6.19
CA GLN A 282 -17.15 -3.27 5.41
C GLN A 282 -17.42 -3.58 3.94
N GLU A 283 -17.25 -2.58 3.10
CA GLU A 283 -17.11 -2.73 1.65
C GLU A 283 -15.62 -2.89 1.35
N ASP A 284 -15.26 -4.01 0.72
CA ASP A 284 -13.88 -4.35 0.43
C ASP A 284 -13.42 -3.73 -0.88
N HIS A 285 -12.18 -3.24 -0.84
CA HIS A 285 -11.51 -2.62 -1.98
C HIS A 285 -10.14 -3.28 -2.12
N LEU A 286 -10.12 -4.35 -2.90
CA LEU A 286 -9.03 -5.31 -2.95
C LEU A 286 -8.17 -5.08 -4.17
N THR A 287 -6.86 -4.90 -3.97
CA THR A 287 -5.86 -4.98 -5.03
C THR A 287 -4.98 -6.19 -4.79
N PHE A 288 -4.65 -6.94 -5.84
CA PHE A 288 -3.88 -8.17 -5.74
C PHE A 288 -2.50 -7.99 -6.35
N LEU A 289 -1.47 -8.08 -5.50
CA LEU A 289 -0.06 -7.96 -5.88
C LEU A 289 0.53 -9.36 -5.99
N GLY A 290 1.07 -9.69 -7.15
CA GLY A 290 1.67 -10.99 -7.41
C GLY A 290 2.04 -11.16 -8.88
N ASN A 291 2.49 -12.35 -9.24
CA ASN A 291 2.82 -12.65 -10.64
C ASN A 291 1.54 -12.67 -11.49
N THR A 292 1.49 -11.88 -12.57
CA THR A 292 0.34 -11.79 -13.47
C THR A 292 0.05 -13.08 -14.24
N SER A 293 0.91 -14.10 -14.18
CA SER A 293 0.59 -15.44 -14.68
C SER A 293 -0.23 -16.30 -13.70
N GLY A 294 -0.31 -15.90 -12.43
CA GLY A 294 -1.14 -16.57 -11.44
C GLY A 294 -2.59 -16.16 -11.61
N LYS A 295 -3.46 -17.10 -11.98
CA LYS A 295 -4.91 -16.86 -12.07
C LYS A 295 -5.51 -16.93 -10.67
N ILE A 296 -6.24 -15.89 -10.26
CA ILE A 296 -7.03 -15.88 -9.03
C ILE A 296 -8.46 -16.25 -9.39
N THR A 297 -9.07 -17.14 -8.62
CA THR A 297 -10.51 -17.42 -8.71
C THR A 297 -11.20 -16.81 -7.51
N ILE A 298 -12.29 -16.08 -7.75
CA ILE A 298 -13.20 -15.61 -6.70
C ILE A 298 -14.53 -16.30 -6.85
N LYS A 299 -15.07 -16.77 -5.72
CA LYS A 299 -16.45 -17.22 -5.59
C LYS A 299 -17.21 -16.23 -4.74
N LEU A 300 -18.42 -15.90 -5.17
CA LEU A 300 -19.27 -14.89 -4.55
C LEU A 300 -20.67 -15.45 -4.30
N VAL A 301 -21.32 -14.96 -3.25
CA VAL A 301 -22.74 -15.16 -2.98
C VAL A 301 -23.32 -13.87 -2.44
N ASP A 302 -24.39 -13.37 -3.06
CA ASP A 302 -25.10 -12.22 -2.53
C ASP A 302 -26.01 -12.64 -1.37
N MET A 303 -25.81 -12.09 -0.18
CA MET A 303 -26.58 -12.43 1.01
C MET A 303 -27.33 -11.22 1.58
N ARG A 304 -27.57 -10.17 0.78
CA ARG A 304 -28.25 -8.93 1.22
C ARG A 304 -29.77 -9.03 1.11
N GLU A 305 -30.49 -8.84 2.22
CA GLU A 305 -31.97 -8.93 2.30
C GLU A 305 -32.72 -8.15 1.21
N ASP A 306 -32.25 -6.95 0.88
CA ASP A 306 -32.91 -6.05 -0.07
C ASP A 306 -32.36 -6.15 -1.51
N SER A 307 -31.48 -7.12 -1.80
CA SER A 307 -30.78 -7.16 -3.10
C SER A 307 -31.60 -7.82 -4.21
N PRO A 308 -31.66 -7.23 -5.42
CA PRO A 308 -32.23 -7.88 -6.60
C PRO A 308 -31.52 -9.17 -7.01
N THR A 309 -30.29 -9.37 -6.56
CA THR A 309 -29.46 -10.56 -6.83
C THR A 309 -29.30 -11.44 -5.61
N LEU A 310 -30.17 -11.33 -4.59
CA LEU A 310 -30.13 -12.17 -3.38
C LEU A 310 -29.99 -13.67 -3.72
N PHE A 311 -28.99 -14.30 -3.14
CA PHE A 311 -28.55 -15.69 -3.32
C PHE A 311 -28.04 -16.06 -4.71
N TYR A 312 -27.78 -15.08 -5.58
CA TYR A 312 -27.03 -15.34 -6.80
C TYR A 312 -25.60 -15.72 -6.40
N GLU A 313 -25.10 -16.77 -7.04
CA GLU A 313 -23.70 -17.17 -6.96
C GLU A 313 -22.98 -16.71 -8.21
N ASP A 314 -21.74 -16.29 -8.05
CA ASP A 314 -20.88 -15.98 -9.18
C ASP A 314 -19.48 -16.55 -8.97
N GLU A 315 -18.82 -16.90 -10.07
CA GLU A 315 -17.46 -17.38 -10.09
C GLU A 315 -16.70 -16.70 -11.23
N MET A 316 -15.64 -15.98 -10.89
CA MET A 316 -14.82 -15.26 -11.85
C MET A 316 -13.36 -15.64 -11.70
N VAL A 317 -12.64 -15.64 -12.81
CA VAL A 317 -11.19 -15.85 -12.87
C VAL A 317 -10.54 -14.60 -13.44
N PHE A 318 -9.50 -14.09 -12.78
CA PHE A 318 -8.82 -12.88 -13.17
C PHE A 318 -7.32 -12.93 -12.85
N ASP A 319 -6.57 -12.00 -13.44
CA ASP A 319 -5.13 -11.84 -13.18
C ASP A 319 -4.91 -10.78 -12.09
N PRO A 320 -3.96 -10.98 -11.16
CA PRO A 320 -3.55 -9.95 -10.23
C PRO A 320 -2.94 -8.79 -11.00
N ALA A 321 -3.37 -7.57 -10.68
CA ALA A 321 -2.85 -6.36 -11.27
C ALA A 321 -2.79 -5.23 -10.23
N PRO A 322 -1.68 -4.47 -10.14
CA PRO A 322 -1.50 -3.45 -9.11
C PRO A 322 -2.41 -2.23 -9.31
N ASN A 323 -2.92 -2.02 -10.53
CA ASN A 323 -3.79 -0.91 -10.91
C ASN A 323 -5.26 -1.30 -11.06
N ILE A 324 -5.65 -2.54 -10.70
CA ILE A 324 -7.04 -2.97 -10.74
C ILE A 324 -7.54 -3.22 -9.32
N GLU A 325 -8.64 -2.57 -8.98
CA GLU A 325 -9.34 -2.74 -7.71
C GLU A 325 -10.59 -3.61 -7.94
N LEU A 326 -10.77 -4.63 -7.10
CA LEU A 326 -12.02 -5.35 -6.95
C LEU A 326 -12.82 -4.78 -5.80
N VAL A 327 -14.03 -4.31 -6.08
CA VAL A 327 -14.98 -3.79 -5.10
C VAL A 327 -16.00 -4.87 -4.76
N ILE A 328 -16.13 -5.19 -3.47
CA ILE A 328 -17.13 -6.14 -2.97
C ILE A 328 -17.98 -5.42 -1.92
N PRO A 329 -19.28 -5.17 -2.21
CA PRO A 329 -20.16 -4.50 -1.27
C PRO A 329 -20.36 -5.28 0.03
N CYS A 330 -20.70 -4.56 1.11
CA CYS A 330 -21.21 -5.17 2.35
C CYS A 330 -22.31 -6.20 2.00
N GLY A 331 -22.32 -7.34 2.68
CA GLY A 331 -23.34 -8.37 2.53
C GLY A 331 -23.13 -9.33 1.34
N VAL A 332 -22.08 -9.16 0.55
CA VAL A 332 -21.66 -10.15 -0.47
C VAL A 332 -20.57 -11.03 0.13
N ALA A 333 -20.89 -12.31 0.32
CA ALA A 333 -19.96 -13.29 0.84
C ALA A 333 -18.95 -13.67 -0.24
N HIS A 334 -17.65 -13.72 0.08
CA HIS A 334 -16.61 -13.98 -0.91
C HIS A 334 -15.51 -14.92 -0.41
N ALA A 335 -14.99 -15.74 -1.32
CA ALA A 335 -13.88 -16.65 -1.08
C ALA A 335 -12.92 -16.62 -2.26
N LEU A 336 -11.63 -16.53 -1.97
CA LEU A 336 -10.57 -16.48 -2.97
C LEU A 336 -9.82 -17.81 -3.05
N PHE A 337 -9.29 -18.11 -4.22
CA PHE A 337 -8.55 -19.35 -4.48
C PHE A 337 -7.31 -19.04 -5.32
N ASN A 338 -6.33 -19.94 -5.25
CA ASN A 338 -5.02 -19.80 -5.90
C ASN A 338 -4.23 -18.59 -5.39
N MET A 339 -4.28 -18.34 -4.07
CA MET A 339 -3.68 -17.14 -3.46
C MET A 339 -2.19 -17.30 -3.13
N ALA A 340 -1.54 -18.40 -3.51
CA ALA A 340 -0.13 -18.62 -3.27
C ALA A 340 0.73 -17.51 -3.91
N ASN A 341 1.65 -16.93 -3.14
CA ASN A 341 2.50 -15.80 -3.52
C ASN A 341 1.74 -14.53 -3.92
N ILE A 342 0.47 -14.41 -3.53
CA ILE A 342 -0.32 -13.19 -3.67
C ILE A 342 -0.27 -12.42 -2.34
N ILE A 343 -0.19 -11.10 -2.45
CA ILE A 343 -0.42 -10.17 -1.35
C ILE A 343 -1.66 -9.36 -1.71
N THR A 344 -2.69 -9.43 -0.86
CA THR A 344 -3.88 -8.61 -1.01
C THR A 344 -3.68 -7.31 -0.26
N VAL A 345 -3.92 -6.19 -0.93
CA VAL A 345 -4.02 -4.86 -0.34
C VAL A 345 -5.50 -4.55 -0.21
N ASN A 346 -5.99 -4.29 1.00
CA ASN A 346 -7.37 -3.83 1.20
C ASN A 346 -7.40 -2.44 1.81
N ARG A 347 -8.14 -1.52 1.18
CA ARG A 347 -8.42 -0.18 1.70
C ARG A 347 -9.93 0.05 1.79
N PRO A 348 -10.61 -0.55 2.77
CA PRO A 348 -12.07 -0.67 2.77
C PRO A 348 -12.80 0.67 2.90
N VAL A 349 -14.10 0.67 2.59
CA VAL A 349 -15.06 1.69 3.10
C VAL A 349 -15.84 1.06 4.24
N ILE A 350 -15.91 1.76 5.38
CA ILE A 350 -16.65 1.29 6.55
C ILE A 350 -18.03 1.93 6.58
N TYR A 351 -19.03 1.10 6.85
CA TYR A 351 -20.42 1.46 7.10
C TYR A 351 -20.80 1.09 8.53
N LEU A 352 -21.33 2.06 9.26
CA LEU A 352 -21.78 1.95 10.63
C LEU A 352 -23.25 1.54 10.68
N ASP A 353 -23.62 0.87 11.77
CA ASP A 353 -25.02 0.56 12.07
C ASP A 353 -25.82 1.81 12.50
N GLU A 354 -27.09 1.63 12.85
CA GLU A 354 -27.98 2.73 13.28
C GLU A 354 -27.50 3.40 14.59
N GLU A 355 -26.73 2.68 15.41
CA GLU A 355 -26.13 3.17 16.66
C GLU A 355 -24.78 3.86 16.41
N LYS A 356 -24.35 3.93 15.15
CA LYS A 356 -23.05 4.43 14.68
C LYS A 356 -21.87 3.61 15.21
N GLU A 357 -22.10 2.32 15.44
CA GLU A 357 -21.08 1.38 15.84
C GLU A 357 -20.58 0.55 14.65
N TYR A 358 -19.30 0.20 14.74
CA TYR A 358 -18.65 -0.84 13.95
C TYR A 358 -17.48 -1.35 14.78
N ILE A 359 -17.37 -2.67 14.89
CA ILE A 359 -16.28 -3.32 15.62
C ILE A 359 -15.55 -4.22 14.61
N PRO A 360 -14.35 -3.82 14.13
CA PRO A 360 -13.58 -4.61 13.19
C PRO A 360 -13.38 -6.05 13.68
N GLY A 361 -13.67 -7.03 12.81
CA GLY A 361 -13.52 -8.46 13.13
C GLY A 361 -14.71 -9.07 13.88
N HIS A 362 -15.65 -8.25 14.34
CA HIS A 362 -16.97 -8.68 14.82
C HIS A 362 -18.05 -8.52 13.76
N ASP A 363 -17.75 -7.91 12.63
CA ASP A 363 -18.63 -7.68 11.49
C ASP A 363 -18.55 -8.80 10.43
N VAL A 364 -17.54 -9.67 10.53
CA VAL A 364 -17.27 -10.79 9.60
C VAL A 364 -18.06 -12.03 10.01
N ILE A 365 -18.62 -12.75 9.06
CA ILE A 365 -19.19 -14.08 9.24
C ILE A 365 -18.46 -15.05 8.29
N ASP A 366 -17.85 -16.09 8.83
CA ASP A 366 -17.26 -17.21 8.10
C ASP A 366 -18.37 -18.21 7.75
N TRP A 367 -18.70 -18.27 6.46
CA TRP A 367 -19.74 -19.16 5.94
C TRP A 367 -19.11 -20.30 5.14
N LYS A 368 -19.23 -21.55 5.61
CA LYS A 368 -18.65 -22.71 4.92
C LYS A 368 -19.09 -22.77 3.46
N ILE A 369 -18.15 -22.91 2.53
CA ILE A 369 -18.45 -22.87 1.08
C ILE A 369 -19.40 -24.00 0.64
N ALA A 370 -19.29 -25.16 1.29
CA ALA A 370 -20.19 -26.29 1.03
C ALA A 370 -21.62 -26.09 1.56
N ASN A 371 -21.84 -25.12 2.47
CA ASN A 371 -23.16 -24.84 3.02
C ASN A 371 -23.94 -23.90 2.08
N LYS A 372 -24.96 -24.44 1.41
CA LYS A 372 -25.83 -23.68 0.50
C LYS A 372 -27.11 -23.15 1.16
N ASN A 373 -27.31 -23.36 2.46
CA ASN A 373 -28.47 -22.88 3.20
C ASN A 373 -28.31 -21.40 3.59
N TYR A 374 -28.11 -20.54 2.60
CA TYR A 374 -27.80 -19.12 2.80
C TYR A 374 -28.86 -18.40 3.63
N GLN A 375 -28.41 -17.45 4.43
CA GLN A 375 -29.27 -16.52 5.16
C GLN A 375 -29.18 -15.14 4.52
N ALA A 376 -30.28 -14.42 4.53
CA ALA A 376 -30.26 -13.02 4.17
C ALA A 376 -29.85 -12.19 5.39
N TYR A 377 -29.03 -11.17 5.16
CA TYR A 377 -28.55 -10.26 6.18
C TYR A 377 -28.82 -8.80 5.81
N ARG A 378 -29.23 -8.03 6.81
CA ARG A 378 -29.22 -6.57 6.77
C ARG A 378 -27.79 -6.05 6.85
N VAL A 379 -27.44 -5.12 5.96
CA VAL A 379 -26.12 -4.46 5.94
C VAL A 379 -26.20 -3.06 6.54
N ASN A 380 -25.07 -2.60 7.06
CA ASN A 380 -24.90 -1.23 7.52
C ASN A 380 -24.97 -0.26 6.33
N LYS A 381 -25.59 0.90 6.53
CA LYS A 381 -25.85 1.89 5.46
C LYS A 381 -25.23 3.27 5.72
N ILE A 382 -24.70 3.53 6.92
CA ILE A 382 -24.18 4.85 7.30
C ILE A 382 -22.67 4.88 7.04
N ALA A 383 -22.21 5.58 6.00
CA ALA A 383 -20.78 5.69 5.72
C ALA A 383 -20.02 6.34 6.90
N ALA A 384 -18.91 5.74 7.31
CA ALA A 384 -18.04 6.27 8.35
C ALA A 384 -17.33 7.56 7.87
N ASP A 385 -17.18 8.51 8.79
CA ASP A 385 -16.49 9.77 8.54
C ASP A 385 -14.99 9.70 8.91
N LEU A 386 -14.27 10.79 8.64
CA LEU A 386 -12.85 10.89 8.97
C LEU A 386 -12.57 10.74 10.47
N THR A 387 -13.45 11.27 11.33
CA THR A 387 -13.32 11.16 12.79
C THR A 387 -13.29 9.70 13.21
N TYR A 388 -14.19 8.89 12.65
CA TYR A 388 -14.25 7.46 12.90
C TYR A 388 -12.99 6.73 12.40
N TYR A 389 -12.49 7.06 11.20
CA TYR A 389 -11.23 6.47 10.71
C TYR A 389 -10.02 6.84 11.58
N GLN A 390 -9.94 8.07 12.06
CA GLN A 390 -8.90 8.49 13.01
C GLN A 390 -9.00 7.72 14.34
N PHE A 391 -10.22 7.47 14.82
CA PHE A 391 -10.45 6.60 15.96
C PHE A 391 -9.93 5.18 15.71
N LEU A 392 -10.26 4.56 14.57
CA LEU A 392 -9.75 3.23 14.21
C LEU A 392 -8.22 3.18 14.15
N VAL A 393 -7.59 4.18 13.52
CA VAL A 393 -6.12 4.30 13.46
C VAL A 393 -5.53 4.35 14.87
N SER A 394 -6.11 5.15 15.78
CA SER A 394 -5.63 5.23 17.18
C SER A 394 -5.71 3.88 17.90
N LYS A 395 -6.76 3.09 17.65
CA LYS A 395 -6.92 1.74 18.22
C LYS A 395 -5.90 0.76 17.65
N GLN A 396 -5.66 0.80 16.33
CA GLN A 396 -4.64 -0.01 15.69
C GLN A 396 -3.25 0.33 16.22
N GLN A 397 -2.90 1.61 16.33
CA GLN A 397 -1.62 2.06 16.91
C GLN A 397 -1.45 1.60 18.36
N ALA A 398 -2.51 1.67 19.17
CA ALA A 398 -2.49 1.16 20.54
C ALA A 398 -2.25 -0.36 20.60
N LEU A 399 -2.93 -1.12 19.74
CA LEU A 399 -2.74 -2.57 19.62
C LEU A 399 -1.31 -2.93 19.22
N MET A 400 -0.74 -2.18 18.26
CA MET A 400 0.60 -2.43 17.69
C MET A 400 1.75 -2.19 18.69
N LYS A 401 1.49 -1.54 19.84
CA LYS A 401 2.45 -1.40 20.94
C LYS A 401 2.71 -2.72 21.68
N HIS A 402 1.83 -3.70 21.50
CA HIS A 402 1.94 -5.02 22.12
C HIS A 402 2.18 -6.08 21.06
N LYS A 403 2.89 -7.15 21.44
CA LYS A 403 3.04 -8.31 20.56
C LYS A 403 1.67 -8.96 20.32
N PRO A 404 1.41 -9.53 19.13
CA PRO A 404 0.23 -10.34 18.89
C PRO A 404 0.13 -11.46 19.93
N THR A 405 -1.05 -11.61 20.54
CA THR A 405 -1.32 -12.65 21.55
C THR A 405 -2.22 -13.76 21.02
N HIS A 406 -2.93 -13.49 19.93
CA HIS A 406 -3.88 -14.39 19.29
C HIS A 406 -3.71 -14.33 17.77
N HIS A 407 -4.07 -15.41 17.08
CA HIS A 407 -4.27 -15.43 15.64
C HIS A 407 -5.47 -14.54 15.27
N THR A 408 -5.66 -14.26 13.97
CA THR A 408 -6.89 -13.63 13.49
C THR A 408 -8.11 -14.44 13.93
N PRO A 409 -9.15 -13.80 14.50
CA PRO A 409 -10.33 -14.51 14.95
C PRO A 409 -11.07 -15.15 13.78
N LYS A 410 -11.69 -16.32 14.02
CA LYS A 410 -12.70 -16.90 13.14
C LYS A 410 -14.09 -16.63 13.71
N SER A 411 -15.03 -16.18 12.89
CA SER A 411 -16.40 -15.92 13.30
C SER A 411 -17.36 -16.89 12.64
N ILE A 412 -17.91 -17.84 13.39
CA ILE A 412 -18.82 -18.85 12.84
C ILE A 412 -20.24 -18.65 13.32
N ILE A 413 -21.22 -19.12 12.54
CA ILE A 413 -22.60 -19.29 12.99
C ILE A 413 -22.77 -20.70 13.55
N VAL A 414 -23.25 -20.77 14.80
CA VAL A 414 -23.79 -21.99 15.41
C VAL A 414 -25.28 -21.84 15.61
N TYR A 415 -26.02 -22.92 15.73
CA TYR A 415 -27.47 -22.85 15.97
C TYR A 415 -27.77 -23.27 17.41
N ASP A 416 -28.65 -22.53 18.07
CA ASP A 416 -29.14 -22.91 19.39
C ASP A 416 -30.17 -24.06 19.30
N GLU A 417 -30.69 -24.46 20.45
CA GLU A 417 -31.71 -25.52 20.56
C GLU A 417 -33.03 -25.20 19.81
N ASN A 418 -33.28 -23.94 19.50
CA ASN A 418 -34.44 -23.46 18.74
C ASN A 418 -34.10 -23.20 17.25
N ASN A 419 -32.92 -23.64 16.80
CA ASN A 419 -32.40 -23.41 15.45
C ASN A 419 -32.22 -21.92 15.10
N GLN A 420 -32.03 -21.07 16.10
CA GLN A 420 -31.67 -19.66 15.92
C GLN A 420 -30.15 -19.52 15.71
N PRO A 421 -29.71 -18.74 14.71
CA PRO A 421 -28.29 -18.53 14.46
C PRO A 421 -27.65 -17.66 15.56
N ILE A 422 -26.61 -18.18 16.20
CA ILE A 422 -25.74 -17.48 17.15
C ILE A 422 -24.36 -17.30 16.52
N LYS A 423 -23.88 -16.06 16.48
CA LYS A 423 -22.52 -15.74 16.05
C LYS A 423 -21.52 -15.97 17.19
N VAL A 424 -20.48 -16.77 16.92
CA VAL A 424 -19.42 -17.09 17.88
C VAL A 424 -18.07 -16.66 17.31
N LEU A 425 -17.27 -15.96 18.12
CA LEU A 425 -15.90 -15.57 17.79
C LEU A 425 -14.91 -16.49 18.49
N ILE A 426 -14.11 -17.20 17.69
CA ILE A 426 -13.08 -18.10 18.17
C ILE A 426 -11.72 -17.40 18.03
N LYS A 427 -11.00 -17.26 19.13
CA LYS A 427 -9.65 -16.69 19.19
C LYS A 427 -8.67 -17.76 19.63
N GLU A 428 -7.78 -18.15 18.73
CA GLU A 428 -6.69 -19.07 19.04
C GLU A 428 -5.49 -18.28 19.55
N LYS A 429 -4.85 -18.75 20.63
CA LYS A 429 -3.70 -18.08 21.26
C LYS A 429 -2.42 -18.40 20.45
N VAL A 430 -1.53 -17.42 20.30
CA VAL A 430 -0.22 -17.58 19.63
C VAL A 430 0.75 -18.38 20.50
#